data_AF-A0A645JLV6-F1
#
_entry.id   AF-A0A645JLV6-F1
#
_cell.length_a   1.000
_cell.length_b   1.000
_cell.length_c   1.000
_cell.angle_alpha   90.00
_cell.angle_beta   90.00
_cell.angle_gamma   90.00
#
_symmetry.space_group_name_H-M   'P 1'
#
loop_
_entity.id
_entity.type
_entity.pdbx_description
1 polymer ?
#
loop_
_entity_poly.entity_id
_entity_poly.type
_entity_poly.pdbx_seq_one_letter_code
_entity_poly.pdbx_strand_id
1 'polypeptide(L)'
;MNNRMDLPSFRGGFSLESRELNVSLFKFPEDGAPNTVVVRIVNYSEHTGNGQLTCPDTIVSAFETDLLEQPLRESKYRDNLLTCVLSPYEIKTYRVTLKV
;
A
#
# COMPACT_ATOMS: atom_id res chain seq x y z
N MET A 1 21.96 -33.22 15.78
CA MET A 1 21.40 -31.91 16.17
C MET A 1 21.12 -31.15 14.89
N ASN A 2 19.86 -31.08 14.45
CA ASN A 2 19.48 -30.32 13.26
C ASN A 2 19.11 -28.89 13.69
N ASN A 3 19.93 -27.91 13.30
CA ASN A 3 19.55 -26.50 13.34
C ASN A 3 18.41 -26.29 12.35
N ARG A 4 17.16 -26.33 12.82
CA ARG A 4 16.07 -25.67 12.10
C ARG A 4 16.35 -24.17 12.21
N MET A 5 16.76 -23.55 11.12
CA MET A 5 16.54 -22.11 10.96
C MET A 5 15.02 -21.93 11.02
N ASP A 6 14.54 -21.30 12.08
CA ASP A 6 13.19 -20.77 12.10
C ASP A 6 13.12 -19.72 10.98
N LEU A 7 12.55 -20.10 9.84
CA LEU A 7 12.15 -19.14 8.82
C LEU A 7 11.17 -18.16 9.50
N PRO A 8 11.28 -16.85 9.26
CA PRO A 8 10.31 -15.89 9.78
C PRO A 8 8.91 -16.39 9.42
N SER A 9 8.00 -16.43 10.40
CA SER A 9 6.59 -16.71 10.16
C SER A 9 6.15 -15.89 8.95
N PHE A 10 5.67 -16.54 7.88
CA PHE A 10 5.27 -15.88 6.64
C PHE A 10 4.27 -14.77 6.99
N ARG A 11 4.74 -13.52 7.06
CA ARG A 11 3.88 -12.34 7.10
C ARG A 11 3.30 -12.24 5.68
N GLY A 12 1.98 -12.36 5.53
CA GLY A 12 1.32 -12.45 4.23
C GLY A 12 1.68 -11.30 3.30
N GLY A 13 1.49 -11.45 1.99
CA GLY A 13 1.76 -10.38 1.02
C GLY A 13 0.77 -9.22 1.10
N PHE A 14 0.92 -8.24 0.20
CA PHE A 14 -0.08 -7.19 0.01
C PHE A 14 -1.35 -7.77 -0.63
N SER A 15 -2.52 -7.34 -0.16
CA SER A 15 -3.82 -7.73 -0.72
C SER A 15 -4.76 -6.52 -0.77
N LEU A 16 -5.43 -6.29 -1.90
CA LEU A 16 -6.44 -5.25 -2.06
C LEU A 16 -7.83 -5.90 -2.08
N GLU A 17 -8.65 -5.56 -1.09
CA GLU A 17 -10.08 -5.90 -1.09
C GLU A 17 -10.87 -4.74 -1.68
N SER A 18 -11.36 -4.92 -2.91
CA SER A 18 -12.22 -3.96 -3.61
C SER A 18 -12.92 -4.63 -4.80
N ARG A 19 -14.04 -4.03 -5.24
CA ARG A 19 -14.72 -4.43 -6.47
C ARG A 19 -14.28 -3.58 -7.67
N GLU A 20 -13.97 -2.30 -7.45
CA GLU A 20 -13.68 -1.32 -8.51
C GLU A 20 -12.19 -0.97 -8.63
N LEU A 21 -11.44 -1.12 -7.54
CA LEU A 21 -10.05 -0.69 -7.46
C LEU A 21 -9.08 -1.81 -7.82
N ASN A 22 -8.03 -1.46 -8.56
CA ASN A 22 -6.98 -2.38 -8.96
C ASN A 22 -5.62 -1.82 -8.56
N VAL A 23 -4.71 -2.69 -8.11
CA VAL A 23 -3.32 -2.30 -7.93
C VAL A 23 -2.61 -2.38 -9.29
N SER A 24 -1.99 -1.27 -9.69
CA SER A 24 -1.24 -1.18 -10.95
C SER A 24 0.27 -1.29 -10.76
N LEU A 25 0.79 -1.05 -9.55
CA LEU A 25 2.22 -1.03 -9.27
C LEU A 25 2.50 -1.16 -7.77
N PHE A 26 3.55 -1.93 -7.46
CA PHE A 26 4.31 -1.89 -6.22
C PHE A 26 5.78 -1.68 -6.56
N LYS A 27 6.47 -0.79 -5.86
CA LYS A 27 7.93 -0.64 -5.95
C LYS A 27 8.52 -0.09 -4.66
N PHE A 28 9.84 -0.17 -4.53
CA PHE A 28 10.58 0.61 -3.54
C PHE A 28 10.61 2.09 -3.93
N PRO A 29 10.61 3.01 -2.96
CA PRO A 29 10.72 4.44 -3.26
C PRO A 29 12.06 4.76 -3.91
N GLU A 30 12.10 5.79 -4.76
CA GLU A 30 13.30 6.17 -5.52
C GLU A 30 14.42 6.72 -4.64
N ASP A 31 14.05 7.32 -3.50
CA ASP A 31 14.98 7.83 -2.50
C ASP A 31 15.57 6.73 -1.59
N GLY A 32 15.14 5.47 -1.76
CA GLY A 32 15.64 4.34 -0.98
C GLY A 32 15.23 4.34 0.49
N ALA A 33 14.18 5.10 0.88
CA ALA A 33 13.73 5.10 2.26
C ALA A 33 13.44 3.68 2.78
N PRO A 34 13.96 3.31 3.97
CA PRO A 34 13.82 1.97 4.49
C PRO A 34 12.36 1.66 4.81
N ASN A 35 12.02 0.36 4.75
CA ASN A 35 10.72 -0.16 5.16
C ASN A 35 9.53 0.52 4.48
N THR A 36 9.74 1.09 3.30
CA THR A 36 8.76 1.91 2.60
C THR A 36 8.45 1.29 1.26
N VAL A 37 7.17 1.30 0.89
CA VAL A 37 6.65 0.84 -0.39
C VAL A 37 5.86 1.96 -1.04
N VAL A 38 5.99 2.08 -2.35
CA VAL A 38 5.12 2.89 -3.19
C VAL A 38 4.14 1.98 -3.88
N VAL A 39 2.86 2.23 -3.69
CA VAL A 39 1.75 1.48 -4.29
C VAL A 39 0.88 2.41 -5.10
N ARG A 40 0.54 2.03 -6.34
CA ARG A 40 -0.36 2.80 -7.19
C ARG A 40 -1.64 2.03 -7.43
N ILE A 41 -2.75 2.63 -7.03
CA ILE A 41 -4.10 2.08 -7.18
C ILE A 41 -4.81 2.90 -8.26
N VAL A 42 -5.60 2.22 -9.08
CA VAL A 42 -6.38 2.80 -10.17
C VAL A 42 -7.81 2.30 -10.10
N ASN A 43 -8.74 3.20 -10.37
CA ASN A 43 -10.14 2.87 -10.56
C ASN A 43 -10.43 2.88 -12.06
N TYR A 44 -10.81 1.74 -12.65
CA TYR A 44 -11.18 1.67 -14.07
C TYR A 44 -12.69 1.78 -14.31
N SER A 45 -13.47 2.05 -13.27
CA SER A 45 -14.92 2.12 -13.33
C SER A 45 -15.44 3.56 -13.40
N GLU A 46 -16.72 3.68 -13.77
CA GLU A 46 -17.49 4.92 -13.72
C GLU A 46 -18.04 5.27 -12.33
N HIS A 47 -17.74 4.48 -11.31
CA HIS A 47 -18.22 4.67 -9.94
C HIS A 47 -17.06 5.00 -9.00
N THR A 48 -17.35 5.68 -7.88
CA THR A 48 -16.36 5.83 -6.80
C THR A 48 -16.03 4.46 -6.22
N GLY A 49 -14.76 4.07 -6.31
CA GLY A 49 -14.27 2.82 -5.75
C GLY A 49 -13.85 2.98 -4.30
N ASN A 50 -14.20 2.00 -3.48
CA ASN A 50 -13.80 1.89 -2.09
C ASN A 50 -13.04 0.58 -1.90
N GLY A 51 -11.96 0.60 -1.15
CA GLY A 51 -11.21 -0.61 -0.86
C GLY A 51 -10.31 -0.50 0.35
N GLN A 52 -9.79 -1.65 0.76
CA GLN A 52 -8.79 -1.75 1.82
C GLN A 52 -7.57 -2.50 1.30
N LEU A 53 -6.41 -1.84 1.35
CA LEU A 53 -5.14 -2.48 1.08
C LEU A 53 -4.58 -3.00 2.41
N THR A 54 -4.49 -4.32 2.52
CA THR A 54 -3.80 -5.01 3.60
C THR A 54 -2.31 -5.05 3.29
N CYS A 55 -1.51 -4.52 4.21
CA CYS A 55 -0.06 -4.58 4.19
C CYS A 55 0.46 -5.81 4.97
N PRO A 56 1.67 -6.30 4.64
CA PRO A 56 2.30 -7.41 5.35
C PRO A 56 2.56 -7.11 6.84
N ASP A 57 2.69 -5.82 7.17
CA ASP A 57 3.11 -5.30 8.46
C ASP A 57 2.26 -4.09 8.87
N THR A 58 2.34 -3.72 10.16
CA THR A 58 1.69 -2.51 10.67
C THR A 58 2.21 -1.27 9.95
N ILE A 59 1.29 -0.42 9.51
CA ILE A 59 1.59 0.86 8.87
C ILE A 59 2.01 1.86 9.95
N VAL A 60 3.18 2.47 9.76
CA VAL A 60 3.70 3.57 10.59
C VAL A 60 3.23 4.91 10.04
N SER A 61 3.17 5.03 8.72
CA SER A 61 2.66 6.21 8.03
C SER A 61 2.24 5.85 6.61
N ALA A 62 1.28 6.60 6.07
CA ALA A 62 0.86 6.50 4.69
C ALA A 62 0.47 7.86 4.14
N PHE A 63 0.97 8.21 2.95
CA PHE A 63 0.68 9.46 2.27
C PHE A 63 0.23 9.20 0.84
N GLU A 64 -0.77 9.95 0.37
CA GLU A 64 -0.99 10.13 -1.06
C GLU A 64 0.19 10.95 -1.61
N THR A 65 0.68 10.61 -2.79
CA THR A 65 1.81 11.30 -3.41
C THR A 65 1.47 11.89 -4.77
N ASP A 66 2.33 12.81 -5.22
CA ASP A 66 2.40 13.16 -6.63
C ASP A 66 3.10 12.06 -7.46
N LEU A 67 3.32 12.33 -8.75
CA LEU A 67 4.01 11.41 -9.66
C LEU A 67 5.50 11.21 -9.34
N LEU A 68 6.09 12.10 -8.53
CA LEU A 68 7.49 12.05 -8.08
C LEU A 68 7.61 11.53 -6.64
N GLU A 69 6.56 10.87 -6.14
CA GLU A 69 6.51 10.24 -4.82
C GLU A 69 6.62 11.21 -3.64
N GLN A 70 6.45 12.52 -3.89
CA GLN A 70 6.46 13.52 -2.84
C GLN A 70 5.12 13.47 -2.08
N PRO A 71 5.13 13.45 -0.74
CA PRO A 71 3.92 13.36 0.05
C PRO A 71 3.05 14.61 -0.13
N LEU A 72 1.77 14.40 -0.44
CA LEU A 72 0.77 15.46 -0.58
C LEU A 72 -0.13 15.53 0.64
N ARG A 73 -0.75 14.40 0.99
CA ARG A 73 -1.77 14.31 2.04
C ARG A 73 -1.64 13.01 2.80
N GLU A 74 -1.76 13.06 4.12
CA GLU A 74 -1.81 11.85 4.93
C GLU A 74 -3.06 11.01 4.58
N SER A 75 -2.85 9.71 4.40
CA SER A 75 -3.90 8.76 4.09
C SER A 75 -4.46 8.13 5.34
N LYS A 76 -5.73 7.72 5.30
CA LYS A 76 -6.37 7.02 6.42
C LYS A 76 -5.94 5.57 6.45
N TYR A 77 -5.38 5.12 7.57
CA TYR A 77 -5.06 3.71 7.82
C TYR A 77 -5.33 3.33 9.27
N ARG A 78 -5.42 2.03 9.54
CA ARG A 78 -5.49 1.45 10.89
C ARG A 78 -4.74 0.13 10.90
N ASP A 79 -3.83 -0.05 11.85
CA ASP A 79 -2.95 -1.22 11.92
C ASP A 79 -2.21 -1.45 10.59
N ASN A 80 -2.46 -2.56 9.90
CA ASN A 80 -1.90 -2.86 8.59
C ASN A 80 -2.87 -2.60 7.43
N LEU A 81 -3.98 -1.88 7.65
CA LEU A 81 -5.02 -1.62 6.65
C LEU A 81 -5.00 -0.16 6.20
N LEU A 82 -4.69 0.08 4.93
CA LEU A 82 -4.82 1.38 4.28
C LEU A 82 -6.21 1.50 3.64
N THR A 83 -6.92 2.58 3.93
CA THR A 83 -8.22 2.88 3.29
C THR A 83 -7.99 3.58 1.96
N CYS A 84 -8.59 3.05 0.90
CA CYS A 84 -8.47 3.58 -0.45
C CYS A 84 -9.83 4.03 -0.96
N VAL A 85 -9.95 5.33 -1.30
CA VAL A 85 -11.14 5.89 -1.94
C VAL A 85 -10.69 6.67 -3.17
N LEU A 86 -11.16 6.25 -4.34
CA LEU A 86 -10.81 6.83 -5.62
C LEU A 86 -12.08 7.15 -6.42
N SER A 87 -12.12 8.33 -6.99
CA SER A 87 -13.15 8.77 -7.94
C SER A 87 -13.11 7.92 -9.22
N PRO A 88 -14.16 7.98 -10.06
CA PRO A 88 -14.14 7.32 -11.36
C PRO A 88 -12.88 7.66 -12.16
N TYR A 89 -12.23 6.65 -12.73
CA TYR A 89 -11.02 6.80 -13.56
C TYR A 89 -9.80 7.44 -12.87
N GLU A 90 -9.84 7.63 -11.55
CA GLU A 90 -8.73 8.21 -10.79
C GLU A 90 -7.58 7.22 -10.66
N ILE A 91 -6.35 7.75 -10.70
CA ILE A 91 -5.13 7.06 -10.35
C ILE A 91 -4.59 7.74 -9.10
N LYS A 92 -4.28 6.94 -8.07
CA LYS A 92 -3.73 7.43 -6.82
C LYS A 92 -2.53 6.61 -6.40
N THR A 93 -1.44 7.31 -6.11
CA THR A 93 -0.21 6.71 -5.60
C THR A 93 -0.13 6.96 -4.11
N TYR A 94 0.24 5.93 -3.37
CA TYR A 94 0.48 5.99 -1.94
C TYR A 94 1.92 5.60 -1.65
N ARG A 95 2.51 6.28 -0.68
CA ARG A 95 3.77 5.91 -0.05
C ARG A 95 3.48 5.44 1.36
N VAL A 96 3.84 4.20 1.66
CA VAL A 96 3.49 3.52 2.91
C VAL A 96 4.76 3.04 3.61
N THR A 97 4.97 3.47 4.84
CA THR A 97 6.08 3.01 5.69
C THR A 97 5.57 1.98 6.69
N LEU A 98 6.30 0.87 6.83
CA LEU A 98 5.91 -0.29 7.61
C LEU A 98 6.81 -0.49 8.83
N LYS A 99 6.25 -1.09 9.89
CA LYS A 99 6.96 -1.49 11.10
C LYS A 99 7.47 -2.92 10.94
N VAL A 100 8.60 -3.08 10.25
CA VAL A 100 9.23 -4.38 9.95
C VAL A 100 9.81 -5.00 11.21
#